data_AF-A0A3M2ACR7-F1
#
_entry.id   AF-A0A3M2ACR7-F1
#
_cell.length_a   1.000
_cell.length_b   1.000
_cell.length_c   1.000
_cell.angle_alpha   90.00
_cell.angle_beta   90.00
_cell.angle_gamma   90.00
#
_symmetry.space_group_name_H-M   'P 1'
#
loop_
_entity.id
_entity.type
_entity.pdbx_description
1 polymer ?
#
loop_
_entity_poly.entity_id
_entity_poly.type
_entity_poly.pdbx_seq_one_letter_code
_entity_poly.pdbx_strand_id
1 'polypeptide(L)'
;MSTNNGVVTPGATPAAGLVTSLVRWLAETTGCQTEHAETAVSLLTEIGKRYRDEQRAAKKVAELEQLPRCCGREWFNNAGSMYVHHSLGDNCPVHGEADSGAARGLRTYIGRRDDNQAAARAAIRNWVAWVDAKNKHMAAQRKLDRILFDMKRIGANY
;
A
#
# COMPACT_ATOMS: atom_id res chain seq x y z
N MET A 1 -34.15 -18.58 -10.86
CA MET A 1 -33.59 -17.94 -9.65
C MET A 1 -32.27 -17.30 -10.07
N SER A 2 -32.24 -15.99 -10.27
CA SER A 2 -31.03 -15.26 -10.67
C SER A 2 -30.56 -14.45 -9.47
N THR A 3 -29.47 -14.88 -8.83
CA THR A 3 -28.85 -14.15 -7.71
C THR A 3 -28.09 -12.96 -8.27
N ASN A 4 -28.67 -11.79 -8.09
CA ASN A 4 -28.08 -10.50 -8.43
C ASN A 4 -26.92 -10.24 -7.45
N ASN A 5 -25.71 -10.68 -7.81
CA ASN A 5 -24.49 -10.35 -7.09
C ASN A 5 -24.15 -8.87 -7.37
N GLY A 6 -24.81 -7.99 -6.61
CA GLY A 6 -24.54 -6.56 -6.60
C GLY A 6 -23.09 -6.30 -6.25
N VAL A 7 -22.27 -6.05 -7.27
CA VAL A 7 -20.94 -5.49 -7.12
C VAL A 7 -21.11 -4.13 -6.46
N VAL A 8 -20.81 -4.05 -5.16
CA VAL A 8 -20.78 -2.79 -4.41
C VAL A 8 -19.68 -1.93 -5.01
N THR A 9 -20.07 -0.87 -5.71
CA THR A 9 -19.16 0.11 -6.29
C THR A 9 -18.38 0.82 -5.17
N PRO A 10 -17.03 0.82 -5.20
CA PRO A 10 -16.24 1.46 -4.16
C PRO A 10 -16.28 2.98 -4.35
N GLY A 11 -17.13 3.67 -3.59
CA GLY A 11 -17.20 5.13 -3.58
C GLY A 11 -18.55 5.74 -3.26
N ALA A 12 -19.62 4.95 -3.16
CA ALA A 12 -20.93 5.47 -2.78
C ALA A 12 -20.95 5.88 -1.30
N THR A 13 -21.20 7.16 -1.02
CA THR A 13 -21.67 7.61 0.29
C THR A 13 -22.92 6.80 0.64
N PRO A 14 -23.02 6.19 1.84
CA PRO A 14 -24.25 5.50 2.22
C PRO A 14 -25.42 6.48 2.05
N ALA A 15 -26.49 6.03 1.38
CA ALA A 15 -27.69 6.84 1.22
C ALA A 15 -28.10 7.34 2.61
N ALA A 16 -28.36 8.64 2.76
CA ALA A 16 -28.57 9.26 4.07
C ALA A 16 -29.56 8.49 4.98
N GLY A 17 -30.60 7.88 4.38
CA GLY A 17 -31.56 7.03 5.09
C GLY A 17 -30.99 5.76 5.75
N LEU A 18 -29.90 5.17 5.22
CA LEU A 18 -29.22 4.03 5.84
C LEU A 18 -28.46 4.45 7.09
N VAL A 19 -27.80 5.62 7.06
CA VAL A 19 -27.07 6.15 8.23
C VAL A 19 -28.05 6.46 9.35
N THR A 20 -29.15 7.16 9.04
CA THR A 20 -30.20 7.47 10.03
C THR A 20 -30.83 6.20 10.61
N SER A 21 -31.10 5.19 9.77
CA SER A 21 -31.65 3.92 10.23
C SER A 21 -30.69 3.17 11.15
N LEU A 22 -29.39 3.19 10.83
CA LEU A 22 -28.35 2.53 11.62
C LEU A 22 -28.14 3.23 12.98
N VAL A 23 -28.12 4.56 13.01
CA VAL A 23 -28.04 5.35 14.25
C VAL A 23 -29.20 5.02 15.17
N ARG A 24 -30.44 5.06 14.63
CA ARG A 24 -31.64 4.72 15.40
C ARG A 24 -31.57 3.30 15.95
N TRP A 25 -31.25 2.33 15.09
CA TRP A 25 -31.11 0.93 15.50
C TRP A 25 -30.08 0.75 16.61
N LEU A 26 -28.93 1.42 16.51
CA LEU A 26 -27.87 1.34 17.52
C LEU A 26 -28.33 1.92 18.87
N ALA A 27 -28.94 3.11 18.85
CA ALA A 27 -29.48 3.76 20.03
C ALA A 27 -30.55 2.89 20.72
N GLU A 28 -31.48 2.33 19.96
CA GLU A 28 -32.53 1.44 20.45
C GLU A 28 -31.97 0.13 21.03
N THR A 29 -30.99 -0.48 20.36
CA THR A 29 -30.44 -1.79 20.75
C THR A 29 -29.55 -1.70 21.98
N THR A 30 -28.76 -0.63 22.13
CA THR A 30 -27.83 -0.49 23.26
C THR A 30 -28.37 0.41 24.38
N GLY A 31 -29.51 1.07 24.17
CA GLY A 31 -30.06 2.08 25.09
C GLY A 31 -29.19 3.34 25.20
N CYS A 32 -28.29 3.59 24.25
CA CYS A 32 -27.40 4.76 24.30
C CYS A 32 -28.10 6.02 23.75
N GLN A 33 -27.60 7.18 24.14
CA GLN A 33 -28.05 8.47 23.60
C GLN A 33 -27.79 8.52 22.09
N THR A 34 -28.71 9.11 21.33
CA THR A 34 -28.62 9.23 19.86
C THR A 34 -27.30 9.85 19.42
N GLU A 35 -26.79 10.87 20.12
CA GLU A 35 -25.50 11.51 19.82
C GLU A 35 -24.30 10.55 19.93
N HIS A 36 -24.33 9.65 20.92
CA HIS A 36 -23.31 8.60 21.05
C HIS A 36 -23.42 7.58 19.91
N ALA A 37 -24.64 7.25 19.48
CA ALA A 37 -24.87 6.37 18.34
C ALA A 37 -24.39 7.00 17.02
N GLU A 38 -24.64 8.30 16.81
CA GLU A 38 -24.11 9.06 15.66
C GLU A 38 -22.59 9.06 15.63
N THR A 39 -21.97 9.32 16.78
CA THR A 39 -20.51 9.29 16.92
C THR A 39 -19.95 7.90 16.58
N ALA A 40 -20.56 6.83 17.10
CA ALA A 40 -20.15 5.46 16.82
C ALA A 40 -20.29 5.11 15.32
N VAL A 41 -21.41 5.46 14.68
CA VAL A 41 -21.62 5.22 13.25
C VAL A 41 -20.64 6.01 12.38
N SER A 42 -20.33 7.25 12.76
CA SER A 42 -19.31 8.07 12.09
C SER A 42 -17.92 7.42 12.17
N LEU A 43 -17.51 6.97 13.36
CA LEU A 43 -16.25 6.27 13.56
C LEU A 43 -16.16 4.97 12.76
N LEU A 44 -17.22 4.14 12.78
CA LEU A 44 -17.29 2.90 12.01
C LEU A 44 -17.21 3.16 10.49
N THR A 45 -17.86 4.22 10.01
CA THR A 45 -17.80 4.63 8.61
C THR A 45 -16.38 5.02 8.21
N GLU A 46 -15.69 5.80 9.05
CA GLU A 46 -14.33 6.22 8.82
C GLU A 46 -13.36 5.04 8.88
N ILE A 47 -13.49 4.11 9.84
CA ILE A 47 -12.71 2.85 9.86
C ILE A 47 -12.91 2.10 8.54
N GLY A 48 -14.16 1.90 8.12
CA GLY A 48 -14.47 1.17 6.90
C GLY A 48 -13.81 1.80 5.67
N LYS A 49 -13.76 3.14 5.61
CA LYS A 49 -13.03 3.87 4.56
C LYS A 49 -11.53 3.62 4.64
N ARG A 50 -10.91 3.79 5.82
CA ARG A 50 -9.46 3.61 6.01
C ARG A 50 -9.01 2.18 5.75
N TYR A 51 -9.80 1.20 6.15
CA TYR A 51 -9.56 -0.20 5.86
C TYR A 51 -9.56 -0.46 4.35
N ARG A 52 -10.53 0.06 3.60
CA ARG A 52 -10.54 -0.07 2.13
C ARG A 52 -9.36 0.63 1.47
N ASP A 53 -8.96 1.80 1.96
CA ASP A 53 -7.78 2.52 1.46
C ASP A 53 -6.49 1.71 1.69
N GLU A 54 -6.34 1.11 2.88
CA GLU A 54 -5.22 0.23 3.23
C GLU A 54 -5.20 -1.01 2.34
N GLN A 55 -6.33 -1.71 2.19
CA GLN A 55 -6.44 -2.90 1.34
C GLN A 55 -6.13 -2.61 -0.13
N ARG A 56 -6.57 -1.46 -0.65
CA ARG A 56 -6.24 -1.03 -2.01
C ARG A 56 -4.75 -0.78 -2.17
N ALA A 57 -4.11 -0.15 -1.19
CA ALA A 57 -2.67 0.09 -1.20
C ALA A 57 -1.88 -1.22 -1.07
N ALA A 58 -2.29 -2.13 -0.18
CA ALA A 58 -1.69 -3.44 0.01
C ALA A 58 -1.77 -4.30 -1.27
N LYS A 59 -2.93 -4.32 -1.93
CA LYS A 59 -3.09 -4.98 -3.24
C LYS A 59 -2.11 -4.43 -4.26
N LYS A 60 -1.92 -3.10 -4.31
CA LYS A 60 -0.99 -2.49 -5.26
C LYS A 60 0.46 -2.88 -4.98
N VAL A 61 0.85 -2.97 -3.71
CA VAL A 61 2.17 -3.47 -3.30
C VAL A 61 2.35 -4.92 -3.79
N ALA A 62 1.36 -5.79 -3.54
CA ALA A 62 1.41 -7.19 -3.94
C ALA A 62 1.49 -7.38 -5.46
N GLU A 63 0.75 -6.59 -6.25
CA GLU A 63 0.85 -6.58 -7.72
C GLU A 63 2.26 -6.22 -8.21
N LEU A 64 2.83 -5.16 -7.64
CA LEU A 64 4.17 -4.69 -8.02
C LEU A 64 5.28 -5.62 -7.50
N GLU A 65 4.99 -6.40 -6.45
CA GLU A 65 5.92 -7.36 -5.88
C GLU A 65 6.22 -8.53 -6.82
N GLN A 66 5.27 -8.88 -7.68
CA GLN A 66 5.43 -9.92 -8.71
C GLN A 66 6.31 -9.49 -9.89
N LEU A 67 6.61 -8.19 -10.03
CA LEU A 67 7.39 -7.69 -11.16
C LEU A 67 8.90 -7.77 -10.86
N PRO A 68 9.74 -7.95 -11.90
CA PRO A 68 11.19 -7.75 -11.77
C PRO A 68 11.45 -6.33 -11.26
N ARG A 69 12.28 -6.21 -10.22
CA ARG A 69 12.55 -4.94 -9.54
C ARG A 69 14.02 -4.82 -9.17
N CYS A 70 14.61 -3.67 -9.48
CA CYS A 70 16.03 -3.41 -9.23
C CYS A 70 16.21 -2.04 -8.54
N CYS A 71 16.87 -2.01 -7.39
CA CYS A 71 17.12 -0.77 -6.64
C CYS A 71 18.31 0.05 -7.16
N GLY A 72 19.08 -0.51 -8.10
CA GLY A 72 20.24 0.18 -8.65
C GLY A 72 19.90 1.30 -9.63
N ARG A 73 20.93 2.02 -10.06
CA ARG A 73 20.87 3.14 -11.01
C ARG A 73 21.59 2.79 -12.30
N GLU A 74 21.12 3.35 -13.41
CA GLU A 74 21.76 3.16 -14.71
C GLU A 74 23.14 3.85 -14.75
N TRP A 75 24.13 3.15 -15.28
CA TRP A 75 25.45 3.69 -15.59
C TRP A 75 25.92 3.16 -16.94
N PHE A 76 26.53 4.03 -17.75
CA PHE A 76 27.07 3.68 -19.05
C PHE A 76 28.57 3.91 -19.08
N ASN A 77 29.29 3.00 -19.74
CA ASN A 77 30.68 3.27 -20.11
C ASN A 77 30.76 4.00 -21.46
N ASN A 78 31.95 4.51 -21.80
CA ASN A 78 32.20 5.23 -23.05
C ASN A 78 31.93 4.40 -24.32
N ALA A 79 31.82 3.08 -24.16
CA ALA A 79 31.59 2.15 -25.25
C ALA A 79 30.10 1.76 -25.40
N GLY A 80 29.20 2.42 -24.67
CA GLY A 80 27.75 2.21 -24.74
C GLY A 80 27.23 0.99 -23.98
N SER A 81 28.08 0.29 -23.22
CA SER A 81 27.63 -0.83 -22.38
C SER A 81 26.97 -0.30 -21.12
N MET A 82 25.78 -0.84 -20.80
CA MET A 82 25.04 -0.52 -19.59
C MET A 82 25.46 -1.40 -18.43
N TYR A 83 25.48 -0.79 -17.25
CA TYR A 83 25.61 -1.42 -15.95
C TYR A 83 24.50 -0.90 -15.03
N VAL A 84 24.15 -1.70 -14.02
CA VAL A 84 23.31 -1.23 -12.93
C VAL A 84 24.15 -1.14 -11.66
N HIS A 85 24.19 0.05 -11.08
CA HIS A 85 24.98 0.39 -9.90
C HIS A 85 24.11 0.38 -8.65
N HIS A 86 24.48 -0.43 -7.64
CA HIS A 86 23.80 -0.52 -6.35
C HIS A 86 24.63 0.14 -5.24
N SER A 87 23.96 0.74 -4.25
CA SER A 87 24.64 1.23 -3.05
C SER A 87 24.90 0.06 -2.09
N LEU A 88 25.95 0.15 -1.27
CA LEU A 88 26.21 -0.85 -0.22
C LEU A 88 25.03 -0.88 0.78
N GLY A 89 24.55 -2.09 1.11
CA GLY A 89 23.42 -2.29 2.03
C GLY A 89 22.04 -2.38 1.37
N ASP A 90 21.94 -2.20 0.05
CA ASP A 90 20.68 -2.38 -0.66
C ASP A 90 20.46 -3.88 -0.99
N ASN A 91 19.46 -4.50 -0.37
CA ASN A 91 18.98 -5.83 -0.77
C ASN A 91 18.34 -5.76 -2.16
N CYS A 92 19.12 -6.04 -3.20
CA CYS A 92 18.61 -6.04 -4.57
C CYS A 92 17.78 -7.31 -4.82
N PRO A 93 16.49 -7.20 -5.16
CA PRO A 93 15.64 -8.38 -5.39
C PRO A 93 16.12 -9.28 -6.54
N VAL A 94 16.96 -8.77 -7.45
CA VAL A 94 17.48 -9.51 -8.61
C VAL A 94 18.77 -10.24 -8.30
N HIS A 95 19.64 -9.68 -7.46
CA HIS A 95 21.02 -10.18 -7.29
C HIS A 95 21.33 -10.66 -5.87
N GLY A 96 20.38 -10.52 -4.92
CA GLY A 96 20.58 -10.85 -3.52
C GLY A 96 21.42 -9.81 -2.76
N GLU A 97 21.64 -10.08 -1.47
CA GLU A 97 22.54 -9.32 -0.61
C GLU A 97 23.98 -9.59 -1.03
N ALA A 98 24.80 -8.56 -1.19
CA ALA A 98 26.22 -8.75 -1.44
C ALA A 98 26.96 -8.89 -0.12
N ASP A 99 27.26 -10.12 0.25
CA ASP A 99 28.21 -10.42 1.30
C ASP A 99 29.63 -10.21 0.76
N SER A 100 30.13 -8.98 0.81
CA SER A 100 31.55 -8.74 0.62
C SER A 100 31.95 -7.48 1.37
N GLY A 101 32.68 -7.64 2.47
CA GLY A 101 33.29 -6.59 3.30
C GLY A 101 34.34 -5.73 2.60
N ALA A 102 34.15 -5.39 1.32
CA ALA A 102 34.97 -4.49 0.54
C ALA A 102 34.10 -3.32 0.05
N ALA A 103 34.48 -2.11 0.44
CA ALA A 103 33.79 -0.85 0.19
C ALA A 103 33.76 -0.40 -1.30
N ARG A 104 33.20 -1.21 -2.21
CA ARG A 104 33.03 -0.84 -3.63
C ARG A 104 31.64 -1.27 -4.11
N GLY A 105 30.81 -0.29 -4.51
CA GLY A 105 29.44 -0.54 -4.99
C GLY A 105 29.39 -1.58 -6.11
N LEU A 106 28.34 -2.40 -6.12
CA LEU A 106 28.19 -3.45 -7.13
C LEU A 106 27.72 -2.85 -8.44
N ARG A 107 28.50 -3.10 -9.50
CA ARG A 107 28.13 -2.82 -10.89
C ARG A 107 27.83 -4.13 -11.58
N THR A 108 26.55 -4.43 -11.77
CA THR A 108 26.14 -5.61 -12.54
C THR A 108 26.14 -5.24 -14.02
N TYR A 109 26.88 -6.00 -14.83
CA TYR A 109 26.95 -5.81 -16.28
C TYR A 109 25.65 -6.27 -16.96
N ILE A 110 25.04 -5.39 -17.76
CA ILE A 110 23.82 -5.69 -18.56
C ILE A 110 24.16 -5.89 -20.05
N GLY A 111 25.16 -5.14 -20.53
CA GLY A 111 25.63 -5.17 -21.91
C GLY A 111 25.05 -4.08 -22.81
N ARG A 112 25.20 -4.28 -24.13
CA ARG A 112 24.85 -3.30 -25.18
C ARG A 112 23.55 -3.61 -25.91
N ARG A 113 22.94 -4.77 -25.65
CA ARG A 113 21.69 -5.18 -26.30
C ARG A 113 20.55 -4.32 -25.78
N ASP A 114 19.84 -3.65 -26.67
CA ASP A 114 18.74 -2.74 -26.32
C ASP A 114 17.66 -3.43 -25.48
N ASP A 115 17.32 -4.68 -25.78
CA ASP A 115 16.35 -5.46 -25.01
C ASP A 115 16.78 -5.65 -23.54
N ASN A 116 18.06 -5.97 -23.30
CA ASN A 116 18.60 -6.15 -21.96
C ASN A 116 18.60 -4.82 -21.20
N GLN A 117 18.97 -3.74 -21.87
CA GLN A 117 18.94 -2.40 -21.28
C GLN A 117 17.51 -2.01 -20.94
N ALA A 118 16.55 -2.19 -21.87
CA ALA A 118 15.14 -1.90 -21.67
C ALA A 118 14.54 -2.68 -20.51
N ALA A 119 14.87 -3.98 -20.38
CA ALA A 119 14.47 -4.81 -19.25
C ALA A 119 15.05 -4.28 -17.92
N ALA A 120 16.32 -3.87 -17.90
CA ALA A 120 16.93 -3.26 -16.72
C ALA A 120 16.25 -1.94 -16.33
N ARG A 121 15.95 -1.05 -17.30
CA ARG A 121 15.20 0.18 -17.03
C ARG A 121 13.80 -0.10 -16.49
N ALA A 122 13.13 -1.12 -17.03
CA ALA A 122 11.82 -1.54 -16.56
C ALA A 122 11.89 -2.02 -15.10
N ALA A 123 12.89 -2.84 -14.75
CA ALA A 123 13.09 -3.30 -13.38
C ALA A 123 13.37 -2.13 -12.41
N ILE A 124 14.14 -1.13 -12.82
CA ILE A 124 14.39 0.09 -12.02
C ILE A 124 13.09 0.88 -11.82
N ARG A 125 12.29 1.08 -12.88
CA ARG A 125 10.99 1.76 -12.77
C ARG A 125 10.01 1.00 -11.86
N ASN A 126 9.97 -0.32 -11.96
CA ASN A 126 9.14 -1.16 -11.09
C ASN A 126 9.55 -1.03 -9.63
N TRP A 127 10.85 -0.94 -9.34
CA TRP A 127 11.33 -0.71 -7.97
C TRP A 127 10.82 0.62 -7.41
N VAL A 128 10.98 1.71 -8.17
CA VAL A 128 10.48 3.04 -7.76
C VAL A 128 8.98 3.01 -7.52
N ALA A 129 8.21 2.40 -8.43
CA ALA A 129 6.77 2.25 -8.28
C ALA A 129 6.39 1.43 -7.03
N TRP A 130 7.12 0.35 -6.75
CA TRP A 130 6.89 -0.48 -5.58
C TRP A 130 7.20 0.27 -4.28
N VAL A 131 8.30 1.02 -4.22
CA VAL A 131 8.66 1.84 -3.03
C VAL A 131 7.58 2.88 -2.76
N ASP A 132 7.08 3.58 -3.79
CA ASP A 132 5.99 4.54 -3.64
C ASP A 132 4.69 3.85 -3.16
N ALA A 133 4.33 2.71 -3.75
CA ALA A 133 3.17 1.92 -3.30
C ALA A 133 3.31 1.44 -1.85
N LYS A 134 4.50 0.98 -1.44
CA LYS A 134 4.80 0.55 -0.07
C LYS A 134 4.69 1.71 0.92
N ASN A 135 5.21 2.89 0.56
CA ASN A 135 5.08 4.08 1.38
C ASN A 135 3.61 4.50 1.56
N LYS A 136 2.81 4.42 0.49
CA LYS A 136 1.36 4.67 0.55
C LYS A 136 0.63 3.65 1.42
N HIS A 137 0.99 2.37 1.32
CA HIS A 137 0.46 1.30 2.17
C HIS A 137 0.79 1.54 3.65
N MET A 138 2.05 1.79 4.00
CA MET A 138 2.45 2.10 5.38
C MET A 138 1.74 3.35 5.92
N ALA A 139 1.55 4.38 5.08
CA ALA A 139 0.81 5.58 5.49
C ALA A 139 -0.68 5.30 5.71
N ALA A 140 -1.31 4.45 4.90
CA ALA A 140 -2.70 4.03 5.07
C ALA A 140 -2.87 3.18 6.34
N GLN A 141 -1.97 2.23 6.57
CA GLN A 141 -1.94 1.39 7.76
C GLN A 141 -1.83 2.23 9.04
N ARG A 142 -0.89 3.19 9.09
CA ARG A 142 -0.75 4.11 10.24
C ARG A 142 -2.03 4.90 10.54
N LYS A 143 -2.77 5.32 9.51
CA LYS A 143 -4.05 6.03 9.69
C LYS A 143 -5.12 5.13 10.28
N LEU A 144 -5.20 3.88 9.81
CA LEU A 144 -6.12 2.88 10.35
C LEU A 144 -5.78 2.55 11.81
N ASP A 145 -4.51 2.26 12.10
CA ASP A 145 -4.03 1.95 13.45
C ASP A 145 -4.32 3.09 14.42
N ARG A 146 -4.18 4.35 13.97
CA ARG A 146 -4.47 5.52 14.80
C ARG A 146 -5.93 5.58 15.22
N ILE A 147 -6.87 5.38 14.29
CA ILE A 147 -8.30 5.40 14.61
C ILE A 147 -8.69 4.23 15.51
N LEU A 148 -8.15 3.03 15.25
CA LEU A 148 -8.38 1.87 16.11
C LEU A 148 -7.83 2.08 17.53
N PHE A 149 -6.67 2.73 17.65
CA PHE A 149 -6.10 3.11 18.94
C PHE A 149 -6.98 4.13 19.68
N ASP A 150 -7.39 5.21 18.99
CA ASP A 150 -8.24 6.23 19.58
C ASP A 150 -9.59 5.64 20.04
N MET A 151 -10.15 4.68 19.30
CA MET A 151 -11.36 3.95 19.71
C MET A 151 -11.16 3.06 20.92
N LYS A 152 -10.07 2.28 20.99
CA LYS A 152 -9.75 1.48 22.19
C LYS A 152 -9.61 2.36 23.41
N ARG A 153 -8.98 3.53 23.26
CA ARG A 153 -8.84 4.51 24.34
C ARG A 153 -10.18 5.06 24.79
N ILE A 154 -11.10 5.37 23.87
CA ILE A 154 -12.46 5.79 24.21
C ILE A 154 -13.17 4.67 24.98
N GLY A 155 -13.19 3.45 24.45
CA GLY A 155 -13.85 2.31 25.07
C GLY A 155 -13.27 1.87 26.42
N ALA A 156 -12.02 2.22 26.75
CA ALA A 156 -11.42 1.96 28.06
C ALA A 156 -11.77 3.01 29.13
N ASN A 157 -12.33 4.15 28.71
CA ASN A 157 -12.74 5.24 29.61
C ASN A 157 -14.26 5.23 29.92
N TYR A 158 -14.97 4.20 29.43
CA TYR A 158 -16.38 3.92 29.70
C TYR A 158 -16.51 2.49 30.22
#